data_AF-A0A2B8BP49-F1
#
_entry.id   AF-A0A2B8BP49-F1
#
_cell.length_a   1.000
_cell.length_b   1.000
_cell.length_c   1.000
_cell.angle_alpha   90.00
_cell.angle_beta   90.00
_cell.angle_gamma   90.00
#
_symmetry.space_group_name_H-M   'P 1'
#
loop_
_entity.id
_entity.type
_entity.pdbx_description
1 polymer ?
#
loop_
_entity_poly.entity_id
_entity_poly.type
_entity_poly.pdbx_seq_one_letter_code
_entity_poly.pdbx_strand_id
1 'polypeptide(L)'
;MTAMTGPYHASPPVDAASLAPRANPVFTGTAAVPAGTATAPGLSVSGDADTGLFSPAADRLALATGGVERMRIDYLGNIQIGGNGIGGERFAINGFMTAGDTVHRGLYGPTGAGTVVVGSHSNSPVELRSNNLQRLRIETDGAVYHGNSVTAMIVDSASFLRLRSFTVATLPSAAAAGRLILVADGSSNRRLAISDGANWRFPDGALVA
;
A
#
# COMPACT_ATOMS: atom_id res chain seq x y z
N MET A 1 -73.30 40.19 -1.75
CA MET A 1 -72.64 38.88 -1.58
C MET A 1 -71.22 39.18 -1.09
N THR A 2 -71.04 39.24 0.22
CA THR A 2 -69.76 39.64 0.84
C THR A 2 -68.82 38.44 0.80
N ALA A 3 -67.75 38.51 0.02
CA ALA A 3 -66.77 37.44 -0.06
C ALA A 3 -66.00 37.36 1.26
N MET A 4 -66.16 36.22 1.96
CA MET A 4 -65.29 35.80 3.05
C MET A 4 -63.87 35.57 2.49
N THR A 5 -62.96 36.52 2.71
CA THR A 5 -61.52 36.24 2.65
C THR A 5 -61.04 36.00 4.07
N GLY A 6 -61.15 34.75 4.53
CA GLY A 6 -60.50 34.33 5.77
C GLY A 6 -58.97 34.47 5.64
N PRO A 7 -58.25 34.78 6.73
CA PRO A 7 -56.80 34.87 6.66
C PRO A 7 -56.24 33.49 6.36
N TYR A 8 -55.53 33.38 5.24
CA TYR A 8 -54.62 32.28 4.98
C TYR A 8 -53.61 32.26 6.14
N HIS A 9 -53.78 31.33 7.07
CA HIS A 9 -52.74 30.97 8.03
C HIS A 9 -51.63 30.28 7.24
N ALA A 10 -50.81 31.07 6.54
CA ALA A 10 -49.45 30.65 6.24
C ALA A 10 -48.82 30.32 7.60
N SER A 11 -48.29 29.12 7.74
CA SER A 11 -47.45 28.74 8.88
C SER A 11 -46.53 29.92 9.21
N PRO A 12 -46.37 30.30 10.48
CA PRO A 12 -45.56 31.46 10.84
C PRO A 12 -44.23 31.35 10.11
N PRO A 13 -43.79 32.40 9.39
CA PRO A 13 -42.51 32.40 8.72
C PRO A 13 -41.46 31.95 9.72
N VAL A 14 -40.62 30.98 9.36
CA VAL A 14 -39.48 30.62 10.19
C VAL A 14 -38.73 31.91 10.50
N ASP A 15 -38.44 32.16 11.78
CA ASP A 15 -37.73 33.37 12.18
C ASP A 15 -36.41 33.40 11.41
N ALA A 16 -36.24 34.36 10.51
CA ALA A 16 -35.05 34.46 9.68
C ALA A 16 -33.79 34.64 10.53
N ALA A 17 -33.91 35.14 11.77
CA ALA A 17 -32.83 35.24 12.73
C ALA A 17 -32.43 33.87 13.33
N SER A 18 -33.29 32.85 13.23
CA SER A 18 -32.99 31.47 13.64
C SER A 18 -32.26 30.65 12.56
N LEU A 19 -32.18 31.17 11.33
CA LEU A 19 -31.49 30.53 10.22
C LEU A 19 -30.03 31.00 10.13
N ALA A 20 -29.16 30.10 9.68
CA ALA A 20 -27.79 30.47 9.36
C ALA A 20 -27.77 31.50 8.20
N PRO A 21 -26.92 32.54 8.27
CA PRO A 21 -26.71 33.45 7.15
C PRO A 21 -26.30 32.73 5.87
N ARG A 22 -26.80 33.20 4.72
CA ARG A 22 -26.52 32.60 3.41
C ARG A 22 -25.04 32.65 3.01
N ALA A 23 -24.30 33.65 3.50
CA ALA A 23 -22.88 33.83 3.21
C ALA A 23 -22.08 33.86 4.51
N ASN A 24 -20.99 33.09 4.53
CA ASN A 24 -20.01 33.03 5.63
C ASN A 24 -20.63 32.86 7.02
N PRO A 25 -21.53 31.88 7.25
CA PRO A 25 -22.05 31.63 8.58
C PRO A 25 -20.90 31.26 9.53
N VAL A 26 -20.87 31.87 10.71
CA VAL A 26 -19.94 31.53 11.79
C VAL A 26 -20.76 30.88 12.90
N PHE A 27 -20.52 29.59 13.15
CA PHE A 27 -21.10 28.88 14.28
C PHE A 27 -20.14 29.00 15.47
N THR A 28 -20.62 29.54 16.59
CA THR A 28 -19.84 29.71 17.84
C THR A 28 -19.99 28.53 18.80
N GLY A 29 -20.84 27.56 18.45
CA GLY A 29 -21.04 26.30 19.17
C GLY A 29 -20.99 25.09 18.24
N THR A 30 -21.39 23.92 18.75
CA THR A 30 -21.43 22.68 17.97
C THR A 30 -22.51 22.75 16.87
N ALA A 31 -22.13 22.54 15.62
CA ALA A 31 -23.08 22.34 14.52
C ALA A 31 -23.40 20.84 14.39
N ALA A 32 -24.61 20.46 14.78
CA ALA A 32 -25.12 19.10 14.56
C ALA A 32 -25.71 18.98 13.15
N VAL A 33 -25.33 17.94 12.43
CA VAL A 33 -25.91 17.57 11.13
C VAL A 33 -26.67 16.25 11.25
N PRO A 34 -27.76 16.03 10.49
CA PRO A 34 -28.40 14.72 10.43
C PRO A 34 -27.39 13.63 10.02
N ALA A 35 -27.62 12.38 10.43
CA ALA A 35 -26.75 11.28 10.04
C ALA A 35 -26.68 11.11 8.51
N GLY A 36 -27.83 11.16 7.83
CA GLY A 36 -27.90 10.99 6.37
C GLY A 36 -27.58 9.57 5.90
N THR A 37 -27.52 9.40 4.58
CA THR A 37 -27.19 8.14 3.89
C THR A 37 -26.27 8.42 2.70
N ALA A 38 -25.76 7.39 2.04
CA ALA A 38 -24.94 7.58 0.84
C ALA A 38 -25.70 8.31 -0.29
N THR A 39 -27.00 8.06 -0.46
CA THR A 39 -27.83 8.71 -1.49
C THR A 39 -28.43 10.05 -1.04
N ALA A 40 -28.30 10.40 0.24
CA ALA A 40 -28.78 11.66 0.82
C ALA A 40 -27.92 12.02 2.04
N PRO A 41 -26.73 12.59 1.85
CA PRO A 41 -25.81 12.92 2.94
C PRO A 41 -26.37 13.99 3.87
N GLY A 42 -26.00 13.92 5.15
CA GLY A 42 -26.43 14.92 6.16
C GLY A 42 -25.81 16.30 5.97
N LEU A 43 -24.63 16.33 5.35
CA LEU A 43 -23.98 17.53 4.83
C LEU A 43 -23.69 17.30 3.35
N SER A 44 -24.48 17.92 2.47
CA SER A 44 -24.35 17.76 1.02
C SER A 44 -23.78 19.02 0.34
N VAL A 45 -23.27 18.84 -0.88
CA VAL A 45 -22.90 19.95 -1.76
C VAL A 45 -24.16 20.59 -2.35
N SER A 46 -24.24 21.93 -2.39
CA SER A 46 -25.40 22.61 -2.96
C SER A 46 -25.54 22.29 -4.45
N GLY A 47 -26.72 21.82 -4.87
CA GLY A 47 -26.98 21.37 -6.24
C GLY A 47 -26.60 19.91 -6.52
N ASP A 48 -26.00 19.22 -5.56
CA ASP A 48 -25.60 17.81 -5.66
C ASP A 48 -25.99 17.09 -4.37
N ALA A 49 -27.24 16.60 -4.34
CA ALA A 49 -27.85 16.00 -3.16
C ALA A 49 -27.31 14.61 -2.82
N ASP A 50 -26.48 14.01 -3.68
CA ASP A 50 -25.94 12.66 -3.50
C ASP A 50 -24.41 12.66 -3.26
N THR A 51 -23.83 13.85 -3.07
CA THR A 51 -22.41 14.07 -2.76
C THR A 51 -22.25 14.84 -1.45
N GLY A 52 -21.53 14.25 -0.49
CA GLY A 52 -21.39 14.83 0.84
C GLY A 52 -20.91 13.89 1.94
N LEU A 53 -20.99 14.37 3.20
CA LEU A 53 -20.66 13.61 4.41
C LEU A 53 -21.92 13.05 5.08
N PHE A 54 -21.83 11.81 5.56
CA PHE A 54 -22.89 11.12 6.26
C PHE A 54 -22.34 10.18 7.34
N SER A 55 -23.20 9.72 8.24
CA SER A 55 -22.89 8.79 9.32
C SER A 55 -23.72 7.50 9.13
N PRO A 56 -23.12 6.40 8.64
CA PRO A 56 -23.86 5.16 8.33
C PRO A 56 -24.33 4.40 9.58
N ALA A 57 -23.72 4.68 10.73
CA ALA A 57 -24.07 4.13 12.05
C ALA A 57 -23.39 4.98 13.13
N ALA A 58 -23.70 4.69 14.40
CA ALA A 58 -23.00 5.28 15.54
C ALA A 58 -21.47 5.14 15.40
N ASP A 59 -20.75 6.20 15.75
CA ASP A 59 -19.29 6.27 15.76
C ASP A 59 -18.62 6.00 14.40
N ARG A 60 -19.32 6.32 13.29
CA ARG A 60 -18.79 6.21 11.92
C ARG A 60 -19.04 7.47 11.13
N LEU A 61 -18.06 7.87 10.32
CA LEU A 61 -18.16 8.99 9.38
C LEU A 61 -17.79 8.51 7.98
N ALA A 62 -18.56 8.89 6.98
CA ALA A 62 -18.37 8.47 5.60
C ALA A 62 -18.59 9.62 4.60
N LEU A 63 -17.97 9.48 3.43
CA LEU A 63 -18.08 10.37 2.28
C LEU A 63 -18.79 9.63 1.15
N ALA A 64 -19.76 10.27 0.52
CA ALA A 64 -20.43 9.77 -0.68
C ALA A 64 -20.17 10.69 -1.89
N THR A 65 -20.11 10.08 -3.09
CA THR A 65 -20.20 10.79 -4.37
C THR A 65 -21.03 9.99 -5.37
N GLY A 66 -21.98 10.63 -6.04
CA GLY A 66 -22.90 9.93 -6.95
C GLY A 66 -23.78 8.91 -6.24
N GLY A 67 -24.14 9.16 -4.98
CA GLY A 67 -24.99 8.27 -4.18
C GLY A 67 -24.31 7.02 -3.62
N VAL A 68 -22.98 6.89 -3.75
CA VAL A 68 -22.20 5.73 -3.32
C VAL A 68 -21.14 6.12 -2.30
N GLU A 69 -21.04 5.36 -1.20
CA GLU A 69 -19.98 5.51 -0.19
C GLU A 69 -18.59 5.31 -0.83
N ARG A 70 -17.73 6.33 -0.77
CA ARG A 70 -16.36 6.31 -1.31
C ARG A 70 -15.29 6.18 -0.24
N MET A 71 -15.57 6.63 0.98
CA MET A 71 -14.66 6.54 2.11
C MET A 71 -15.43 6.42 3.41
N ARG A 72 -14.89 5.68 4.38
CA ARG A 72 -15.41 5.61 5.75
C ARG A 72 -14.29 5.51 6.78
N ILE A 73 -14.51 6.13 7.94
CA ILE A 73 -13.77 5.89 9.17
C ILE A 73 -14.72 5.22 10.17
N ASP A 74 -14.32 4.09 10.75
CA ASP A 74 -15.13 3.35 11.72
C ASP A 74 -14.76 3.63 13.18
N TYR A 75 -15.53 3.04 14.11
CA TYR A 75 -15.35 3.18 15.56
C TYR A 75 -14.03 2.59 16.09
N LEU A 76 -13.31 1.81 15.29
CA LEU A 76 -11.99 1.25 15.61
C LEU A 76 -10.85 2.08 15.01
N GLY A 77 -11.16 3.14 14.27
CA GLY A 77 -10.20 4.00 13.58
C GLY A 77 -9.71 3.45 12.24
N ASN A 78 -10.38 2.45 11.67
CA ASN A 78 -10.03 1.93 10.35
C ASN A 78 -10.50 2.89 9.26
N ILE A 79 -9.65 3.13 8.26
CA ILE A 79 -10.02 3.92 7.07
C ILE A 79 -10.26 2.98 5.90
N GLN A 80 -11.48 3.01 5.39
CA GLN A 80 -11.89 2.30 4.18
C GLN A 80 -12.02 3.30 3.05
N ILE A 81 -11.48 2.99 1.88
CA ILE A 81 -11.64 3.80 0.66
C ILE A 81 -12.08 2.85 -0.46
N GLY A 82 -13.15 3.17 -1.17
CA GLY A 82 -13.62 2.40 -2.33
C GLY A 82 -14.87 1.53 -2.11
N GLY A 83 -15.60 1.68 -1.00
CA GLY A 83 -16.95 1.13 -0.83
C GLY A 83 -17.19 0.30 0.45
N ASN A 84 -18.44 -0.11 0.63
CA ASN A 84 -18.88 -0.94 1.77
C ASN A 84 -18.47 -2.40 1.58
N GLY A 85 -17.54 -2.94 2.39
CA GLY A 85 -17.34 -4.39 2.47
C GLY A 85 -15.92 -4.93 2.57
N ILE A 86 -14.90 -4.09 2.70
CA ILE A 86 -13.52 -4.56 2.88
C ILE A 86 -13.27 -4.79 4.38
N GLY A 87 -13.60 -6.00 4.83
CA GLY A 87 -13.61 -6.39 6.25
C GLY A 87 -12.22 -6.66 6.82
N GLY A 88 -11.90 -6.02 7.95
CA GLY A 88 -10.77 -6.40 8.84
C GLY A 88 -9.39 -5.82 8.52
N GLU A 89 -9.24 -5.10 7.42
CA GLU A 89 -7.96 -4.52 6.99
C GLU A 89 -7.93 -3.01 7.31
N ARG A 90 -6.88 -2.53 8.00
CA ARG A 90 -6.78 -1.13 8.48
C ARG A 90 -6.76 -0.09 7.36
N PHE A 91 -6.32 -0.49 6.17
CA PHE A 91 -6.33 0.29 4.95
C PHE A 91 -6.64 -0.64 3.79
N ALA A 92 -7.86 -0.54 3.29
CA ALA A 92 -8.35 -1.36 2.20
C ALA A 92 -8.83 -0.44 1.08
N ILE A 93 -8.38 -0.75 -0.13
CA ILE A 93 -8.65 0.03 -1.33
C ILE A 93 -9.02 -0.88 -2.49
N ASN A 94 -9.93 -0.43 -3.34
CA ASN A 94 -10.19 -1.08 -4.63
C ASN A 94 -9.20 -0.51 -5.68
N GLY A 95 -8.03 -1.15 -5.81
CA GLY A 95 -7.01 -0.77 -6.78
C GLY A 95 -5.60 -0.65 -6.19
N PHE A 96 -4.77 0.20 -6.79
CA PHE A 96 -3.38 0.40 -6.39
C PHE A 96 -3.24 1.44 -5.26
N MET A 97 -2.47 1.10 -4.23
CA MET A 97 -1.98 2.04 -3.23
C MET A 97 -0.60 2.50 -3.62
N THR A 98 -0.44 3.81 -3.65
CA THR A 98 0.83 4.45 -3.93
C THR A 98 1.22 5.21 -2.67
N ALA A 99 2.28 4.77 -1.98
CA ALA A 99 2.71 5.31 -0.70
C ALA A 99 4.19 5.69 -0.77
N GLY A 100 4.53 6.89 -0.32
CA GLY A 100 5.90 7.39 -0.39
C GLY A 100 5.99 8.92 -0.47
N ASP A 101 7.18 9.41 -0.78
CA ASP A 101 7.46 10.83 -1.00
C ASP A 101 7.61 11.13 -2.51
N THR A 102 8.04 12.35 -2.85
CA THR A 102 8.21 12.79 -4.26
C THR A 102 9.30 11.99 -4.99
N VAL A 103 10.18 11.29 -4.28
CA VAL A 103 11.37 10.60 -4.79
C VAL A 103 11.22 9.08 -4.72
N HIS A 104 10.69 8.55 -3.62
CA HIS A 104 10.55 7.12 -3.34
C HIS A 104 9.07 6.78 -3.20
N ARG A 105 8.54 6.00 -4.13
CA ARG A 105 7.12 5.66 -4.14
C ARG A 105 6.90 4.16 -4.32
N GLY A 106 6.37 3.52 -3.28
CA GLY A 106 5.97 2.13 -3.28
C GLY A 106 4.61 1.91 -3.92
N LEU A 107 4.40 0.70 -4.43
CA LEU A 107 3.18 0.23 -5.05
C LEU A 107 2.72 -1.07 -4.39
N TYR A 108 1.45 -1.12 -3.99
CA TYR A 108 0.78 -2.37 -3.65
C TYR A 108 -0.60 -2.40 -4.31
N GLY A 109 -0.98 -3.50 -4.96
CA GLY A 109 -2.33 -3.63 -5.50
C GLY A 109 -2.46 -4.59 -6.66
N PRO A 110 -3.70 -4.89 -7.10
CA PRO A 110 -3.97 -5.87 -8.13
C PRO A 110 -3.71 -5.30 -9.53
N THR A 111 -3.19 -6.12 -10.45
CA THR A 111 -3.04 -5.76 -11.87
C THR A 111 -4.35 -5.85 -12.68
N GLY A 112 -5.46 -6.25 -12.05
CA GLY A 112 -6.70 -6.60 -12.74
C GLY A 112 -6.63 -7.90 -13.56
N ALA A 113 -5.43 -8.47 -13.74
CA ALA A 113 -5.15 -9.68 -14.52
C ALA A 113 -4.67 -10.88 -13.66
N GLY A 114 -4.94 -10.85 -12.35
CA GLY A 114 -4.71 -11.99 -11.45
C GLY A 114 -3.39 -11.98 -10.66
N THR A 115 -2.60 -10.91 -10.72
CA THR A 115 -1.39 -10.76 -9.89
C THR A 115 -1.53 -9.58 -8.93
N VAL A 116 -0.91 -9.69 -7.75
CA VAL A 116 -0.70 -8.55 -6.84
C VAL A 116 0.70 -8.03 -7.07
N VAL A 117 0.81 -6.73 -7.34
CA VAL A 117 2.10 -6.04 -7.37
C VAL A 117 2.48 -5.65 -5.96
N VAL A 118 3.74 -5.95 -5.62
CA VAL A 118 4.47 -5.36 -4.48
C VAL A 118 5.76 -4.82 -5.09
N GLY A 119 5.87 -3.50 -5.24
CA GLY A 119 6.96 -2.93 -6.00
C GLY A 119 7.17 -1.43 -5.82
N SER A 120 7.92 -0.82 -6.72
CA SER A 120 8.10 0.63 -6.80
C SER A 120 7.64 1.15 -8.17
N HIS A 121 7.10 2.37 -8.16
CA HIS A 121 6.75 3.12 -9.37
C HIS A 121 7.80 4.19 -9.76
N SER A 122 8.82 4.37 -8.93
CA SER A 122 9.95 5.26 -9.18
C SER A 122 11.18 4.42 -9.51
N ASN A 123 12.29 5.05 -9.88
CA ASN A 123 13.59 4.38 -10.02
C ASN A 123 14.16 4.04 -8.62
N SER A 124 13.36 3.35 -7.81
CA SER A 124 13.66 2.97 -6.44
C SER A 124 13.59 1.45 -6.32
N PRO A 125 14.63 0.81 -5.79
CA PRO A 125 14.65 -0.64 -5.57
C PRO A 125 13.59 -1.11 -4.57
N VAL A 126 13.18 -2.36 -4.71
CA VAL A 126 12.19 -3.00 -3.84
C VAL A 126 12.93 -3.81 -2.78
N GLU A 127 12.63 -3.59 -1.50
CA GLU A 127 13.37 -4.18 -0.40
C GLU A 127 12.46 -4.86 0.63
N LEU A 128 12.82 -6.07 1.05
CA LEU A 128 12.27 -6.72 2.23
C LEU A 128 13.23 -6.56 3.40
N ARG A 129 12.74 -5.95 4.49
CA ARG A 129 13.51 -5.62 5.70
C ARG A 129 12.98 -6.34 6.92
N SER A 130 13.88 -6.61 7.87
CA SER A 130 13.53 -6.98 9.25
C SER A 130 14.56 -6.37 10.20
N ASN A 131 14.14 -5.91 11.38
CA ASN A 131 15.00 -5.16 12.32
C ASN A 131 15.73 -3.98 11.66
N ASN A 132 15.05 -3.30 10.73
CA ASN A 132 15.64 -2.25 9.89
C ASN A 132 16.94 -2.66 9.19
N LEU A 133 17.01 -3.91 8.73
CA LEU A 133 18.11 -4.42 7.92
C LEU A 133 17.56 -5.10 6.69
N GLN A 134 18.27 -4.90 5.56
CA GLN A 134 17.98 -5.60 4.31
C GLN A 134 18.05 -7.11 4.48
N ARG A 135 17.10 -7.80 3.85
CA ARG A 135 17.08 -9.26 3.72
C ARG A 135 17.05 -9.68 2.27
N LEU A 136 16.18 -9.07 1.48
CA LEU A 136 16.08 -9.28 0.04
C LEU A 136 15.88 -7.93 -0.64
N ARG A 137 16.45 -7.77 -1.84
CA ARG A 137 16.26 -6.58 -2.66
C ARG A 137 16.27 -6.91 -4.13
N ILE A 138 15.48 -6.16 -4.89
CA ILE A 138 15.49 -6.13 -6.35
C ILE A 138 15.87 -4.70 -6.75
N GLU A 139 17.02 -4.54 -7.38
CA GLU A 139 17.47 -3.25 -7.93
C GLU A 139 16.61 -2.84 -9.13
N THR A 140 16.74 -1.57 -9.54
CA THR A 140 15.97 -1.02 -10.66
C THR A 140 16.38 -1.59 -12.02
N ASP A 141 17.56 -2.19 -12.11
CA ASP A 141 18.02 -2.95 -13.29
C ASP A 141 17.58 -4.42 -13.26
N GLY A 142 16.83 -4.84 -12.24
CA GLY A 142 16.33 -6.21 -12.08
C GLY A 142 17.29 -7.15 -11.34
N ALA A 143 18.49 -6.71 -10.97
CA ALA A 143 19.40 -7.54 -10.19
C ALA A 143 18.81 -7.86 -8.81
N VAL A 144 18.92 -9.13 -8.39
CA VAL A 144 18.34 -9.64 -7.14
C VAL A 144 19.45 -9.95 -6.14
N TYR A 145 19.26 -9.47 -4.93
CA TYR A 145 20.24 -9.44 -3.87
C TYR A 145 19.68 -9.98 -2.56
N HIS A 146 20.48 -10.78 -1.85
CA HIS A 146 20.16 -11.28 -0.52
C HIS A 146 21.26 -10.89 0.48
N GLY A 147 20.84 -10.43 1.67
CA GLY A 147 21.70 -10.16 2.81
C GLY A 147 21.62 -8.72 3.30
N ASN A 148 22.38 -8.40 4.36
CA ASN A 148 22.48 -7.05 4.92
C ASN A 148 23.67 -6.29 4.33
N SER A 149 23.44 -5.05 3.88
CA SER A 149 24.42 -3.97 3.58
C SER A 149 25.64 -4.26 2.66
N VAL A 150 25.94 -5.51 2.31
CA VAL A 150 26.88 -5.95 1.25
C VAL A 150 26.28 -7.20 0.64
N THR A 151 25.46 -6.98 -0.36
CA THR A 151 24.49 -7.92 -0.86
C THR A 151 25.14 -9.02 -1.70
N ALA A 152 24.87 -10.27 -1.36
CA ALA A 152 25.18 -11.36 -2.27
C ALA A 152 24.19 -11.27 -3.44
N MET A 153 24.67 -10.80 -4.59
CA MET A 153 23.89 -10.85 -5.82
C MET A 153 23.62 -12.32 -6.14
N ILE A 154 22.34 -12.69 -6.17
CA ILE A 154 21.90 -14.03 -6.54
C ILE A 154 21.62 -14.06 -8.04
N VAL A 155 21.01 -13.00 -8.59
CA VAL A 155 20.72 -12.88 -10.03
C VAL A 155 21.18 -11.52 -10.51
N ASP A 156 21.93 -11.46 -11.60
CA ASP A 156 22.33 -10.18 -12.20
C ASP A 156 21.27 -9.61 -13.13
N SER A 157 21.46 -8.36 -13.59
CA SER A 157 20.51 -7.68 -14.48
C SER A 157 20.40 -8.30 -15.87
N ALA A 158 21.34 -9.18 -16.24
CA ALA A 158 21.24 -10.00 -17.45
C ALA A 158 20.50 -11.34 -17.20
N SER A 159 19.87 -11.50 -16.03
CA SER A 159 19.12 -12.69 -15.60
C SER A 159 19.96 -13.95 -15.40
N PHE A 160 21.28 -13.83 -15.19
CA PHE A 160 22.13 -14.97 -14.85
C PHE A 160 22.22 -15.16 -13.34
N LEU A 161 22.11 -16.43 -12.89
CA LEU A 161 22.41 -16.81 -11.52
C LEU A 161 23.90 -16.58 -11.23
N ARG A 162 24.21 -15.85 -10.16
CA ARG A 162 25.57 -15.65 -9.67
C ARG A 162 25.85 -16.48 -8.43
N LEU A 163 26.86 -17.33 -8.56
CA LEU A 163 27.47 -18.00 -7.42
C LEU A 163 28.54 -17.09 -6.80
N ARG A 164 28.68 -17.18 -5.48
CA ARG A 164 29.76 -16.49 -4.79
C ARG A 164 31.10 -17.11 -5.21
N SER A 165 32.03 -16.25 -5.63
CA SER A 165 33.36 -16.67 -6.09
C SER A 165 34.37 -16.64 -4.95
N PHE A 166 35.22 -17.65 -4.90
CA PHE A 166 36.34 -17.75 -3.96
C PHE A 166 37.58 -18.25 -4.69
N THR A 167 38.76 -17.88 -4.18
CA THR A 167 39.99 -18.58 -4.53
C THR A 167 40.12 -19.81 -3.64
N VAL A 168 40.96 -20.77 -4.03
CA VAL A 168 41.28 -21.94 -3.18
C VAL A 168 41.72 -21.49 -1.78
N ALA A 169 42.54 -20.44 -1.69
CA ALA A 169 43.04 -19.90 -0.42
C ALA A 169 41.96 -19.18 0.43
N THR A 170 40.82 -18.80 -0.16
CA THR A 170 39.77 -18.03 0.52
C THR A 170 38.46 -18.80 0.64
N LEU A 171 38.51 -20.13 0.47
CA LEU A 171 37.33 -20.99 0.61
C LEU A 171 36.67 -20.81 1.99
N PRO A 172 35.35 -20.62 2.05
CA PRO A 172 34.63 -20.62 3.31
C PRO A 172 34.54 -22.05 3.86
N SER A 173 34.11 -22.19 5.12
CA SER A 173 33.84 -23.53 5.68
C SER A 173 32.83 -24.30 4.83
N ALA A 174 33.16 -25.57 4.55
CA ALA A 174 32.28 -26.52 3.86
C ALA A 174 31.25 -27.18 4.80
N ALA A 175 31.21 -26.85 6.09
CA ALA A 175 30.43 -27.59 7.11
C ALA A 175 28.93 -27.77 6.80
N ALA A 176 28.34 -26.96 5.91
CA ALA A 176 27.00 -27.17 5.40
C ALA A 176 27.04 -27.82 4.01
N ALA A 177 26.65 -29.09 3.93
CA ALA A 177 26.56 -29.86 2.68
C ALA A 177 25.57 -29.24 1.68
N GLY A 178 25.82 -29.48 0.39
CA GLY A 178 24.90 -29.09 -0.70
C GLY A 178 24.99 -27.61 -1.13
N ARG A 179 25.96 -26.85 -0.61
CA ARG A 179 26.24 -25.49 -1.09
C ARG A 179 27.02 -25.54 -2.40
N LEU A 180 26.77 -24.57 -3.27
CA LEU A 180 27.51 -24.36 -4.51
C LEU A 180 28.30 -23.04 -4.46
N ILE A 181 29.53 -23.07 -4.94
CA ILE A 181 30.38 -21.89 -5.12
C ILE A 181 31.08 -21.94 -6.48
N LEU A 182 31.55 -20.78 -6.92
CA LEU A 182 32.53 -20.71 -7.99
C LEU A 182 33.93 -20.65 -7.36
N VAL A 183 34.83 -21.54 -7.78
CA VAL A 183 36.25 -21.49 -7.42
C VAL A 183 37.00 -20.91 -8.61
N ALA A 184 37.69 -19.78 -8.41
CA ALA A 184 38.42 -19.06 -9.46
C ALA A 184 39.62 -18.30 -8.87
N ASP A 185 40.81 -18.46 -9.46
CA ASP A 185 42.05 -17.73 -9.14
C ASP A 185 42.53 -16.81 -10.28
N GLY A 186 41.68 -16.58 -11.29
CA GLY A 186 42.04 -15.82 -12.48
C GLY A 186 41.18 -16.18 -13.69
N SER A 187 41.69 -15.96 -14.90
CA SER A 187 40.96 -16.23 -16.15
C SER A 187 40.95 -17.70 -16.58
N SER A 188 41.84 -18.55 -16.07
CA SER A 188 42.08 -19.89 -16.62
C SER A 188 41.50 -21.05 -15.81
N ASN A 189 41.29 -20.94 -14.49
CA ASN A 189 40.81 -22.06 -13.68
C ASN A 189 39.53 -21.73 -12.90
N ARG A 190 38.40 -21.63 -13.62
CA ARG A 190 37.07 -21.31 -13.06
C ARG A 190 36.21 -22.56 -13.04
N ARG A 191 35.95 -23.12 -11.85
CA ARG A 191 35.21 -24.38 -11.71
C ARG A 191 34.12 -24.25 -10.64
N LEU A 192 32.99 -24.91 -10.88
CA LEU A 192 31.97 -25.13 -9.87
C LEU A 192 32.54 -26.03 -8.77
N ALA A 193 32.21 -25.76 -7.51
CA ALA A 193 32.46 -26.70 -6.42
C ALA A 193 31.22 -26.87 -5.55
N ILE A 194 31.07 -28.06 -4.99
CA ILE A 194 29.96 -28.47 -4.12
C ILE A 194 30.54 -28.87 -2.77
N SER A 195 29.86 -28.47 -1.69
CA SER A 195 30.21 -28.95 -0.35
C SER A 195 29.64 -30.35 -0.09
N ASP A 196 30.47 -31.26 0.41
CA ASP A 196 30.06 -32.59 0.92
C ASP A 196 29.76 -32.60 2.44
N GLY A 197 29.83 -31.43 3.10
CA GLY A 197 29.65 -31.29 4.55
C GLY A 197 30.95 -31.32 5.36
N ALA A 198 32.07 -31.73 4.75
CA ALA A 198 33.40 -31.68 5.35
C ALA A 198 34.39 -30.87 4.49
N ASN A 199 34.31 -31.01 3.16
CA ASN A 199 35.21 -30.42 2.18
C ASN A 199 34.45 -29.84 0.99
N TRP A 200 35.10 -28.93 0.27
CA TRP A 200 34.68 -28.54 -1.08
C TRP A 200 35.22 -29.54 -2.09
N ARG A 201 34.37 -29.97 -3.03
CA ARG A 201 34.75 -30.87 -4.12
C ARG A 201 34.36 -30.32 -5.47
N PHE A 202 35.21 -30.57 -6.47
CA PHE A 202 34.83 -30.39 -7.87
C PHE A 202 33.82 -31.47 -8.29
N PRO A 203 33.07 -31.28 -9.41
CA PRO A 203 32.07 -32.25 -9.87
C PRO A 203 32.64 -33.63 -10.22
N ASP A 204 33.95 -33.72 -10.44
CA ASP A 204 34.69 -34.98 -10.65
C ASP A 204 35.04 -35.71 -9.32
N GLY A 205 34.67 -35.13 -8.18
CA GLY A 205 34.92 -35.67 -6.84
C GLY A 205 36.28 -35.29 -6.24
N ALA A 206 37.16 -34.63 -6.99
CA ALA A 206 38.44 -34.16 -6.47
C ALA A 206 38.25 -33.07 -5.42
N LEU A 207 39.14 -33.03 -4.42
CA LEU A 207 39.14 -31.97 -3.40
C LEU A 207 39.51 -30.63 -4.04
N VAL A 208 38.85 -29.56 -3.59
CA VAL A 208 39.32 -28.20 -3.87
C VAL A 208 40.43 -27.88 -2.88
N ALA A 209 41.68 -28.03 -3.34
CA ALA A 209 42.90 -27.85 -2.56
C ALA A 209 43.92 -27.01 -3.34
#